data_AF-A0A350V5R4-F1
#
_entry.id   AF-A0A350V5R4-F1
#
_cell.length_a   1.000
_cell.length_b   1.000
_cell.length_c   1.000
_cell.angle_alpha   90.00
_cell.angle_beta   90.00
_cell.angle_gamma   90.00
#
_symmetry.space_group_name_H-M   'P 1'
#
loop_
_entity.id
_entity.type
_entity.pdbx_description
1 polymer ?
#
loop_
_entity_poly.entity_id
_entity_poly.type
_entity_poly.pdbx_seq_one_letter_code
_entity_poly.pdbx_strand_id
1 'polypeptide(L)'
;MIIDEQPTSYEKFTITQLIYLNEGGEQDFLKYESLVLPLLEKYRGGLELRLRPGRDNFIYPTDGELPYEVHIVSFETKEDFFKVQK
;
A
#
# COMPACT_ATOMS: atom_id res chain seq x y z
N MET A 1 7.27 12.42 39.06
CA MET A 1 6.38 12.27 37.90
C MET A 1 7.26 12.45 36.68
N ILE A 2 7.79 11.35 36.14
CA ILE A 2 8.54 11.37 34.89
C ILE A 2 7.47 11.25 33.81
N ILE A 3 7.23 12.35 33.11
CA ILE A 3 6.52 12.32 31.84
C ILE A 3 7.48 11.63 30.89
N ASP A 4 7.22 10.35 30.65
CA ASP A 4 7.85 9.60 29.57
C ASP A 4 7.40 10.29 28.29
N GLU A 5 8.27 11.09 27.68
CA GLU A 5 8.06 11.64 26.35
C GLU A 5 8.00 10.44 25.40
N GLN A 6 6.79 9.92 25.20
CA GLN A 6 6.50 8.98 24.14
C GLN A 6 7.05 9.59 22.84
N PRO A 7 7.96 8.91 22.12
CA PRO A 7 8.59 9.49 20.95
C PRO A 7 7.51 9.96 19.99
N THR A 8 7.49 11.27 19.75
CA THR A 8 6.63 11.95 18.79
C THR A 8 6.92 11.39 17.41
N SER A 9 6.00 10.56 16.90
CA SER A 9 5.81 10.19 15.49
C SER A 9 7.06 10.31 14.61
N TYR A 10 7.82 9.23 14.45
CA TYR A 10 8.79 9.14 13.36
C TYR A 10 8.07 9.37 12.02
N GLU A 11 8.55 10.31 11.21
CA GLU A 11 8.07 10.47 9.83
C GLU A 11 8.29 9.15 9.08
N LYS A 12 7.22 8.43 8.78
CA LYS A 12 7.28 7.21 7.97
C LYS A 12 7.30 7.55 6.49
N PHE A 13 8.09 6.80 5.73
CA PHE A 13 8.06 6.86 4.28
C PHE A 13 6.79 6.15 3.76
N THR A 14 5.80 6.93 3.30
CA THR A 14 4.49 6.42 2.89
C THR A 14 4.29 6.56 1.38
N ILE A 15 3.76 5.51 0.76
CA ILE A 15 3.48 5.46 -0.67
C ILE A 15 2.02 5.05 -0.88
N THR A 16 1.36 5.75 -1.80
CA THR A 16 0.06 5.34 -2.33
C THR A 16 0.27 4.60 -3.64
N GLN A 17 -0.30 3.41 -3.76
CA GLN A 17 -0.28 2.62 -4.99
C GLN A 17 -1.71 2.51 -5.52
N LEU A 18 -1.91 2.95 -6.76
CA LEU A 18 -3.15 2.74 -7.53
C LEU A 18 -2.88 1.62 -8.52
N ILE A 19 -3.56 0.49 -8.35
CA ILE A 19 -3.32 -0.73 -9.10
C ILE A 19 -4.42 -0.90 -10.13
N TYR A 20 -4.01 -0.99 -11.40
CA TYR A 20 -4.89 -1.23 -12.54
C TYR A 20 -4.55 -2.60 -13.12
N LEU A 21 -5.57 -3.35 -13.50
CA LEU A 21 -5.42 -4.69 -14.06
C LEU A 21 -5.89 -4.69 -15.51
N ASN A 22 -5.16 -5.42 -16.34
CA ASN A 22 -5.69 -5.84 -17.64
C ASN A 22 -6.84 -6.82 -17.42
N GLU A 23 -7.79 -6.86 -18.35
CA GLU A 23 -8.92 -7.80 -18.31
C GLU A 23 -8.45 -9.25 -18.13
N GLY A 24 -8.99 -9.94 -17.13
CA GLY A 24 -8.65 -11.33 -16.79
C GLY A 24 -7.38 -11.52 -15.95
N GLY A 25 -6.69 -10.43 -15.58
CA GLY A 25 -5.45 -10.47 -14.79
C GLY A 25 -5.63 -10.68 -13.29
N GLU A 26 -6.86 -10.79 -12.78
CA GLU A 26 -7.16 -10.80 -11.35
C GLU A 26 -6.53 -11.98 -10.62
N GLN A 27 -6.55 -13.16 -11.22
CA GLN A 27 -6.02 -14.37 -10.58
C GLN A 27 -4.50 -14.34 -10.44
N ASP A 28 -3.80 -13.82 -11.45
CA ASP A 28 -2.34 -13.73 -11.40
C ASP A 28 -1.90 -12.59 -10.47
N PHE A 29 -2.66 -11.50 -10.41
CA PHE A 29 -2.48 -10.45 -9.42
C PHE A 29 -2.65 -10.96 -7.99
N LEU A 30 -3.71 -11.73 -7.71
CA LEU A 30 -3.94 -12.31 -6.37
C LEU A 30 -2.80 -13.26 -5.94
N LYS A 31 -2.27 -14.06 -6.87
CA LYS A 31 -1.09 -14.90 -6.61
C LYS A 31 0.13 -14.05 -6.30
N TYR A 32 0.39 -13.03 -7.12
CA TYR A 32 1.49 -12.09 -6.89
C TYR A 32 1.41 -11.44 -5.49
N GLU A 33 0.23 -10.92 -5.11
CA GLU A 33 0.04 -10.30 -3.80
C GLU A 33 0.28 -11.27 -2.65
N SER A 34 -0.15 -12.54 -2.78
CA SER A 34 0.08 -13.56 -1.75
C SER A 34 1.56 -13.81 -1.46
N LEU A 35 2.44 -13.52 -2.42
CA LEU A 35 3.89 -13.63 -2.28
C LEU A 35 4.53 -12.34 -1.79
N VAL A 36 4.00 -11.17 -2.19
CA VAL A 36 4.64 -9.86 -1.98
C VAL A 36 4.20 -9.20 -0.68
N LEU A 37 2.92 -9.27 -0.31
CA LEU A 37 2.43 -8.61 0.91
C LEU A 37 3.16 -9.09 2.18
N PRO A 38 3.47 -10.40 2.35
CA PRO A 38 4.27 -10.85 3.50
C PRO A 38 5.70 -10.27 3.55
N LEU A 39 6.25 -9.80 2.42
CA LEU A 39 7.59 -9.22 2.38
C LEU A 39 7.64 -7.80 2.95
N LEU A 40 6.50 -7.11 3.06
CA LEU A 40 6.44 -5.77 3.64
C LEU A 40 7.00 -5.79 5.07
N GLU A 41 6.50 -6.68 5.92
CA GLU A 41 6.94 -6.80 7.32
C GLU A 41 8.45 -7.10 7.42
N LYS A 42 8.98 -7.96 6.54
CA LYS A 42 10.41 -8.30 6.49
C LYS A 42 11.30 -7.07 6.32
N TYR A 43 10.80 -6.03 5.65
CA TYR A 43 11.52 -4.78 5.41
C TYR A 43 10.93 -3.63 6.20
N ARG A 44 10.37 -3.87 7.40
CA ARG A 44 9.82 -2.81 8.28
C ARG A 44 8.75 -1.97 7.59
N GLY A 45 8.04 -2.59 6.66
CA GLY A 45 6.91 -2.04 5.95
C GLY A 45 5.59 -2.51 6.55
N GLY A 46 4.54 -1.71 6.37
CA GLY A 46 3.18 -2.00 6.79
C GLY A 46 2.18 -1.64 5.71
N LEU A 47 1.17 -2.49 5.52
CA LEU A 47 0.02 -2.20 4.68
C LEU A 47 -1.03 -1.44 5.51
N GLU A 48 -1.02 -0.12 5.41
CA GLU A 48 -1.89 0.78 6.19
C GLU A 48 -3.31 0.83 5.65
N LEU A 49 -3.46 0.72 4.33
CA LEU A 49 -4.74 0.63 3.66
C LEU A 49 -4.66 -0.38 2.52
N ARG A 50 -5.71 -1.18 2.40
CA ARG A 50 -5.99 -2.02 1.25
C ARG A 50 -7.47 -1.89 0.92
N LEU A 51 -7.79 -1.32 -0.24
CA LEU A 51 -9.16 -1.06 -0.66
C LEU A 51 -9.36 -1.55 -2.09
N ARG A 52 -10.42 -2.33 -2.33
CA ARG A 52 -10.98 -2.56 -3.68
C ARG A 52 -12.21 -1.69 -3.84
N PRO A 53 -12.08 -0.49 -4.43
CA PRO A 53 -13.19 0.43 -4.52
C PRO A 53 -14.22 -0.05 -5.55
N GLY A 54 -15.50 0.00 -5.19
CA GLY A 54 -16.60 -0.04 -6.15
C GLY A 54 -16.73 1.31 -6.88
N ARG A 55 -17.46 1.33 -8.00
CA ARG A 55 -17.65 2.56 -8.79
C ARG A 55 -18.25 3.70 -7.96
N ASP A 56 -19.15 3.38 -7.03
CA ASP A 56 -19.83 4.36 -6.16
C ASP A 56 -18.89 4.98 -5.11
N ASN A 57 -17.67 4.47 -4.95
CA ASN A 57 -16.67 5.07 -4.05
C ASN A 57 -15.96 6.26 -4.69
N PHE A 58 -16.10 6.49 -6.00
CA PHE A 58 -15.46 7.59 -6.71
C PHE A 58 -16.40 8.79 -6.84
N ILE A 59 -16.00 9.92 -6.26
CA ILE A 59 -16.81 11.15 -6.21
C ILE A 59 -16.75 11.91 -7.54
N TYR A 60 -15.59 11.89 -8.21
CA TYR A 60 -15.42 12.55 -9.49
C TYR A 60 -15.51 11.52 -10.63
N PRO A 61 -16.31 11.78 -11.68
CA PRO A 61 -16.37 10.89 -12.83
C PRO A 61 -15.00 10.90 -13.53
N THR A 62 -14.30 9.78 -13.47
CA THR A 62 -13.18 9.53 -14.38
C THR A 62 -13.75 8.94 -15.65
N ASP A 63 -13.55 9.60 -16.78
CA ASP A 63 -13.88 9.02 -18.11
C ASP A 63 -12.94 7.82 -18.46
N GLY A 64 -11.96 7.52 -17.61
CA GLY A 64 -10.99 6.45 -17.77
C GLY A 64 -11.19 5.26 -16.82
N GLU A 65 -10.23 4.34 -16.87
CA GLU A 65 -10.18 3.17 -16.00
C GLU A 65 -10.07 3.58 -14.52
N LEU A 66 -10.73 2.80 -13.65
CA LEU A 66 -10.66 2.94 -12.21
C LEU A 66 -9.65 1.93 -11.65
N PRO A 67 -8.92 2.26 -10.57
CA PRO A 67 -8.02 1.32 -9.95
C PRO A 67 -8.83 0.13 -9.43
N TYR A 68 -8.35 -1.07 -9.75
CA TYR A 68 -8.85 -2.32 -9.18
C TYR A 68 -8.60 -2.36 -7.66
N GLU A 69 -7.43 -1.88 -7.23
CA GLU A 69 -7.05 -1.85 -5.83
C GLU A 69 -6.22 -0.61 -5.49
N VAL A 70 -6.38 -0.10 -4.27
CA VAL A 70 -5.62 1.02 -3.72
C VAL A 70 -4.91 0.56 -2.46
N HIS A 71 -3.59 0.73 -2.43
CA HIS A 71 -2.78 0.50 -1.24
C HIS A 71 -2.23 1.80 -0.68
N ILE A 72 -2.19 1.91 0.64
CA ILE A 72 -1.27 2.81 1.34
C ILE A 72 -0.30 1.93 2.09
N VAL A 73 0.98 2.07 1.77
CA VAL A 73 2.06 1.29 2.39
C VAL A 73 3.01 2.26 3.06
N SER A 74 3.41 1.97 4.29
CA SER A 74 4.40 2.76 5.03
C SER A 74 5.65 1.94 5.31
N PHE A 75 6.80 2.61 5.43
CA PHE A 75 8.07 2.04 5.85
C PHE A 75 8.73 2.97 6.87
N GLU A 76 9.58 2.42 7.74
CA GLU A 76 10.38 3.26 8.65
C GLU A 76 11.28 4.24 7.88
N THR A 77 11.88 3.79 6.77
CA THR A 77 12.77 4.62 5.94
C THR A 77 12.52 4.40 4.45
N LYS A 78 13.01 5.32 3.62
CA LYS A 78 12.97 5.18 2.16
C LYS A 78 13.85 4.02 1.67
N GLU A 79 14.96 3.77 2.36
CA GLU A 79 15.89 2.68 2.08
C GLU A 79 15.23 1.32 2.30
N ASP A 80 14.36 1.21 3.30
CA ASP A 80 13.60 -0.01 3.58
C ASP A 80 12.61 -0.33 2.45
N PHE A 81 11.94 0.68 1.91
CA PHE A 81 11.14 0.52 0.69
C PHE A 81 11.97 0.00 -0.49
N PHE A 82 13.18 0.53 -0.73
CA PHE A 82 13.99 0.05 -1.86
C PHE A 82 14.46 -1.40 -1.72
N LYS A 83 14.46 -1.97 -0.52
CA LYS A 83 14.80 -3.38 -0.31
C LYS A 83 13.66 -4.33 -0.73
N VAL A 84 12.40 -3.88 -0.68
CA VAL A 84 11.25 -4.70 -1.09
C VAL A 84 11.04 -4.72 -2.61
N GLN A 85 11.65 -3.78 -3.35
CA GLN A 85 11.53 -3.66 -4.80
C GLN A 85 12.53 -4.52 -5.60
N LYS A 86 13.36 -5.31 -4.93
CA LYS A 86 14.39 -6.17 -5.53
C LYS A 86 14.00 -7.64 -5.44
#